data_AF-A0A7V2S961-F1
#
_entry.id   AF-A0A7V2S961-F1
#
_cell.length_a   1.000
_cell.length_b   1.000
_cell.length_c   1.000
_cell.angle_alpha   90.00
_cell.angle_beta   90.00
_cell.angle_gamma   90.00
#
_symmetry.space_group_name_H-M   'P 1'
#
loop_
_entity.id
_entity.type
_entity.pdbx_description
1 polymer ?
#
loop_
_entity_poly.entity_id
_entity_poly.type
_entity_poly.pdbx_seq_one_letter_code
_entity_poly.pdbx_strand_id
1 'polypeptide(L)'
;MSHHRIIKKYPNRRLYDTSSSTYITLDDIKKLILGYVPIKIIDASSKSDITRLVLLQVLMEAEESPNPMFTLSFLEQIIRCYGDSTQAIMSRFMEHSINEFISYQGKLKSPVNSLSGQKNKSSLKTITEHNLENWKKKNKDNQ
;
A
#
# COMPACT_ATOMS: atom_id res chain seq x y z
N MET A 1 18.56 -7.61 -12.90
CA MET A 1 18.44 -6.14 -12.99
C MET A 1 16.97 -5.78 -13.02
N SER A 2 16.46 -4.99 -12.09
CA SER A 2 15.07 -4.53 -12.11
C SER A 2 14.88 -3.57 -13.28
N HIS A 3 14.12 -4.01 -14.30
CA HIS A 3 13.82 -3.18 -15.45
C HIS A 3 12.79 -2.13 -15.04
N HIS A 4 13.18 -0.85 -15.04
CA HIS A 4 12.26 0.24 -14.75
C HIS A 4 11.46 0.55 -16.01
N ARG A 5 10.14 0.71 -15.87
CA ARG A 5 9.26 1.20 -16.94
C ARG A 5 9.60 2.65 -17.24
N ILE A 6 10.06 2.92 -18.45
CA ILE A 6 10.53 4.25 -18.84
C ILE A 6 9.36 5.10 -19.34
N ILE A 7 9.16 6.24 -18.69
CA ILE A 7 8.22 7.28 -19.11
C ILE A 7 9.02 8.48 -19.61
N LYS A 8 8.66 9.01 -20.78
CA LYS A 8 9.26 10.23 -21.34
C LYS A 8 8.33 11.41 -21.11
N LYS A 9 8.82 12.48 -20.48
CA LYS A 9 8.09 13.75 -20.36
C LYS A 9 8.48 14.70 -21.48
N TYR A 10 7.49 15.22 -22.18
CA TYR A 10 7.68 16.23 -23.22
C TYR A 10 7.29 17.63 -22.69
N PRO A 11 7.82 18.72 -23.31
CA PRO A 11 7.59 20.09 -22.84
C PRO A 11 6.11 20.51 -22.75
N ASN A 12 5.25 19.98 -23.63
CA ASN A 12 3.82 20.28 -23.67
C ASN A 12 2.98 19.53 -22.62
N ARG A 13 3.57 19.26 -21.43
CA ARG A 13 2.99 18.50 -20.31
C ARG A 13 2.65 17.03 -20.60
N ARG A 14 2.93 16.51 -21.81
CA ARG A 14 2.62 15.11 -22.16
C ARG A 14 3.61 14.14 -21.53
N LEU A 15 3.10 13.05 -20.98
CA LEU A 15 3.88 11.88 -20.56
C LEU A 15 3.64 10.75 -21.56
N TYR A 16 4.73 10.12 -22.01
CA TYR A 16 4.69 9.03 -22.97
C TYR A 16 5.30 7.78 -22.35
N ASP A 17 4.52 6.71 -22.32
CA ASP A 17 4.94 5.43 -21.80
C ASP A 17 5.58 4.59 -22.90
N THR A 18 6.86 4.28 -22.74
CA THR A 18 7.60 3.50 -23.75
C THR A 18 7.23 2.02 -23.78
N SER A 19 6.63 1.49 -22.71
CA SER A 19 6.24 0.07 -22.64
C SER A 19 4.89 -0.18 -23.32
N SER A 20 3.91 0.72 -23.13
CA SER A 20 2.62 0.63 -23.84
C SER A 20 2.59 1.40 -25.15
N SER A 21 3.62 2.20 -25.44
CA SER A 21 3.70 3.08 -26.62
C SER A 21 2.56 4.10 -26.71
N THR A 22 2.05 4.56 -25.57
CA THR A 22 0.89 5.48 -25.49
C THR A 22 1.19 6.71 -24.65
N TYR A 23 0.43 7.78 -24.87
CA TYR A 23 0.39 8.91 -23.94
C TYR A 23 -0.40 8.53 -22.69
N ILE A 24 0.08 9.01 -21.54
CA ILE A 24 -0.52 8.76 -20.23
C ILE A 24 -0.61 10.06 -19.43
N THR A 25 -1.41 10.04 -18.36
CA THR A 25 -1.64 11.17 -17.44
C THR A 25 -0.87 11.00 -16.13
N LEU A 26 -0.89 12.01 -15.26
CA LEU A 26 -0.38 11.89 -13.88
C LEU A 26 -1.18 10.87 -13.06
N ASP A 27 -2.49 10.77 -13.27
CA ASP A 27 -3.33 9.73 -12.65
C ASP A 27 -2.92 8.31 -13.11
N ASP A 28 -2.49 8.13 -14.35
CA ASP A 28 -1.96 6.84 -14.80
C ASP A 28 -0.60 6.53 -14.15
N ILE A 29 0.26 7.54 -13.94
CA ILE A 29 1.48 7.36 -13.13
C ILE A 29 1.12 6.94 -11.71
N LYS A 30 0.13 7.59 -11.08
CA LYS A 30 -0.37 7.21 -9.76
C LYS A 30 -0.81 5.74 -9.73
N LYS A 31 -1.58 5.28 -10.72
CA LYS A 31 -1.98 3.86 -10.85
C LYS A 31 -0.78 2.93 -10.96
N LEU A 32 0.25 3.29 -11.74
CA LEU A 32 1.48 2.50 -11.85
C LEU A 32 2.21 2.38 -10.50
N ILE A 33 2.31 3.48 -9.75
CA ILE A 33 2.94 3.50 -8.41
C ILE A 33 2.13 2.67 -7.41
N LEU A 34 0.80 2.81 -7.41
CA LEU A 34 -0.08 1.98 -6.57
C LEU A 34 0.00 0.49 -6.93
N GLY A 35 0.29 0.17 -8.20
CA GLY A 35 0.57 -1.18 -8.67
C GLY A 35 2.00 -1.68 -8.39
N TYR A 36 2.80 -0.92 -7.61
CA TYR A 36 4.21 -1.22 -7.31
C TYR A 36 5.08 -1.42 -8.55
N VAL A 37 4.74 -0.76 -9.67
CA VAL A 37 5.54 -0.81 -10.89
C VAL A 37 6.75 0.13 -10.74
N PRO A 38 7.99 -0.36 -10.82
CA PRO A 38 9.16 0.52 -10.78
C PRO A 38 9.20 1.36 -12.06
N ILE A 39 9.09 2.68 -11.92
CA ILE A 39 9.11 3.62 -13.04
C ILE A 39 10.36 4.50 -13.00
N LYS A 40 10.78 4.97 -14.17
CA LYS A 40 11.78 6.03 -14.31
C LYS A 40 11.26 7.05 -15.33
N ILE A 41 11.26 8.32 -14.95
CA ILE A 41 10.72 9.39 -15.78
C ILE A 41 11.86 10.27 -16.25
N ILE A 42 12.03 10.34 -17.57
CA ILE A 42 13.10 11.06 -18.24
C ILE A 42 12.51 12.24 -19.00
N ASP A 43 13.08 13.43 -18.83
CA ASP A 43 12.74 14.57 -19.67
C ASP A 43 13.25 14.33 -21.10
N ALA A 44 12.37 14.42 -22.09
CA ALA A 44 12.68 14.11 -23.47
C ALA A 44 13.66 15.12 -24.09
N SER A 45 13.67 16.37 -23.61
CA SER A 45 14.51 17.45 -24.10
C SER A 45 15.88 17.42 -23.45
N SER A 46 15.95 17.42 -22.11
CA SER A 46 17.22 17.49 -21.38
C SER A 46 17.86 16.12 -21.11
N LYS A 47 17.12 15.02 -21.30
CA LYS A 47 17.51 13.64 -20.92
C LYS A 47 17.77 13.46 -19.42
N SER A 48 17.38 14.41 -18.57
CA SER A 48 17.55 14.32 -17.13
C SER A 48 16.51 13.39 -16.50
N ASP A 49 16.90 12.71 -15.42
CA ASP A 49 15.96 12.01 -14.56
C ASP A 49 15.15 13.03 -13.74
N ILE A 50 13.84 13.01 -13.94
CA ILE A 50 12.88 13.90 -13.29
C ILE A 50 11.85 13.12 -12.49
N THR A 51 12.12 11.84 -12.19
CA THR A 51 11.21 10.93 -11.49
C THR A 51 10.71 11.57 -10.18
N ARG A 52 11.63 12.10 -9.36
CA ARG A 52 11.28 12.77 -8.10
C ARG A 52 10.33 13.95 -8.30
N LEU A 53 10.58 14.79 -9.30
CA LEU A 53 9.77 15.97 -9.58
C LEU A 53 8.34 15.59 -9.97
N VAL A 54 8.19 14.58 -10.83
CA VAL A 54 6.87 14.14 -11.27
C VAL A 54 6.12 13.39 -10.17
N LEU A 55 6.79 12.63 -9.30
CA LEU A 55 6.14 12.02 -8.13
C LEU A 55 5.63 13.07 -7.14
N LEU A 56 6.34 14.19 -6.96
CA LEU A 56 5.83 15.32 -6.19
C LEU A 56 4.58 15.93 -6.84
N GLN A 57 4.52 16.00 -8.17
CA GLN A 57 3.32 16.46 -8.88
C GLN A 57 2.13 15.51 -8.67
N VAL A 58 2.37 14.20 -8.75
CA VAL A 58 1.34 13.18 -8.46
C VAL A 58 0.83 13.33 -7.02
N LEU A 59 1.73 13.59 -6.06
CA LEU A 59 1.36 13.80 -4.66
C LEU A 59 0.50 15.06 -4.49
N MET A 60 0.88 16.17 -5.12
CA MET A 60 0.09 17.42 -5.08
C MET A 60 -1.33 17.20 -5.62
N GLU A 61 -1.47 16.53 -6.76
CA GLU A 61 -2.79 16.22 -7.34
C GLU A 61 -3.63 15.29 -6.46
N ALA A 62 -2.99 14.37 -5.73
CA ALA A 62 -3.68 13.50 -4.76
C ALA A 62 -4.21 14.29 -3.55
N GLU A 63 -3.48 15.31 -3.09
CA GLU A 63 -3.89 16.16 -1.96
C GLU A 63 -4.99 17.18 -2.33
N GLU A 64 -5.20 17.48 -3.62
CA GLU A 64 -6.36 18.27 -4.08
C GLU A 64 -7.68 17.46 -4.04
N SER A 65 -7.63 16.16 -3.73
CA SER A 65 -8.82 15.32 -3.62
C SER A 65 -9.66 15.63 -2.36
N PRO A 66 -10.93 15.20 -2.30
CA PRO A 66 -11.81 15.49 -1.15
C PRO A 66 -11.32 14.97 0.20
N ASN A 67 -10.38 14.03 0.22
CA ASN A 67 -9.83 13.42 1.43
C ASN A 67 -8.29 13.52 1.41
N PRO A 68 -7.72 14.72 1.67
CA PRO A 68 -6.27 14.90 1.76
C PRO A 68 -5.69 14.08 2.91
N MET A 69 -4.49 13.53 2.72
CA MET A 69 -3.84 12.73 3.76
C MET A 69 -3.03 13.61 4.71
N PHE A 70 -2.46 14.71 4.23
CA PHE A 70 -1.56 15.54 5.02
C PHE A 70 -2.28 16.66 5.76
N THR A 71 -1.94 16.83 7.03
CA THR A 71 -2.35 18.01 7.79
C THR A 71 -1.41 19.18 7.49
N LEU A 72 -1.91 20.41 7.64
CA LEU A 72 -1.08 21.62 7.49
C LEU A 72 0.16 21.57 8.38
N SER A 73 -0.02 21.20 9.66
CA SER A 73 1.09 21.09 10.61
C SER A 73 2.17 20.10 10.14
N PHE A 74 1.76 18.96 9.56
CA PHE A 74 2.71 17.99 9.03
C PHE A 74 3.54 18.56 7.85
N LEU A 75 2.89 19.27 6.92
CA LEU A 75 3.56 19.91 5.80
C LEU A 75 4.57 20.97 6.27
N GLU A 76 4.19 21.80 7.24
CA GLU A 76 5.09 22.81 7.82
C GLU A 76 6.32 22.17 8.46
N GLN A 77 6.16 21.07 9.20
CA GLN A 77 7.29 20.37 9.82
C GLN A 77 8.21 19.76 8.77
N ILE A 78 7.67 19.14 7.72
CA ILE A 78 8.47 18.66 6.59
C ILE A 78 9.31 19.78 6.00
N ILE A 79 8.70 20.94 5.74
CA ILE A 79 9.38 22.08 5.11
C ILE A 79 10.50 22.62 6.03
N ARG A 80 10.24 22.77 7.33
CA ARG A 80 11.25 23.22 8.30
C ARG A 80 12.47 22.30 8.33
N CYS A 81 12.28 20.99 8.19
CA CYS A 81 13.38 20.03 8.17
C CYS A 81 14.32 20.16 6.96
N TYR A 82 13.93 20.83 5.88
CA TYR A 82 14.84 21.10 4.75
C TYR A 82 15.82 22.26 5.01
N GLY A 83 15.63 23.02 6.10
CA GLY A 83 16.50 24.14 6.48
C GLY A 83 17.61 23.79 7.48
N ASP A 84 17.53 22.61 8.12
CA ASP A 84 18.39 22.23 9.24
C ASP A 84 19.33 21.07 8.89
N SER A 85 20.45 20.97 9.62
CA SER A 85 21.42 19.86 9.50
C SER A 85 20.83 18.47 9.80
N THR A 86 19.62 18.42 10.34
CA THR A 86 18.89 17.20 10.72
C THR A 86 18.08 16.59 9.57
N GLN A 87 18.06 17.20 8.38
CA GLN A 87 17.29 16.72 7.22
C GLN A 87 17.48 15.23 6.93
N ALA A 88 18.73 14.75 6.96
CA ALA A 88 19.04 13.34 6.69
C ALA A 88 18.49 12.38 7.75
N ILE A 89 18.46 12.81 9.02
CA ILE A 89 17.92 12.03 10.14
C ILE A 89 16.40 11.94 10.00
N MET A 90 15.73 13.06 9.74
CA MET A 90 14.28 13.09 9.54
C MET A 90 13.85 12.20 8.37
N SER A 91 14.55 12.28 7.23
CA SER A 91 14.23 11.47 6.05
C SER A 91 14.26 9.97 6.36
N ARG A 92 15.30 9.49 7.07
CA ARG A 92 15.42 8.07 7.44
C ARG A 92 14.35 7.66 8.45
N PHE A 93 14.06 8.52 9.42
CA PHE A 93 13.02 8.26 10.41
C PHE A 93 11.62 8.15 9.77
N MET A 94 11.28 9.05 8.84
CA MET A 94 10.00 9.02 8.12
C MET A 94 9.87 7.76 7.26
N GLU A 95 10.92 7.41 6.51
CA GLU A 95 10.94 6.20 5.70
C GLU A 95 10.71 4.94 6.56
N HIS A 96 11.42 4.82 7.68
CA HIS A 96 11.23 3.72 8.62
C HIS A 96 9.81 3.70 9.20
N SER A 97 9.30 4.84 9.65
CA SER A 97 7.96 4.96 10.25
C SER A 97 6.84 4.57 9.27
N ILE A 98 6.96 4.99 8.01
CA ILE A 98 6.00 4.62 6.95
C ILE A 98 6.05 3.11 6.67
N ASN A 99 7.25 2.52 6.58
CA ASN A 99 7.41 1.09 6.35
C ASN A 99 6.82 0.25 7.49
N GLU A 100 7.01 0.67 8.74
CA GLU A 100 6.38 0.05 9.91
C GLU A 100 4.86 0.17 9.86
N PHE A 101 4.31 1.35 9.56
CA PHE A 101 2.88 1.57 9.43
C PHE A 101 2.24 0.65 8.37
N ILE A 102 2.85 0.56 7.18
CA ILE A 102 2.40 -0.32 6.10
C ILE A 102 2.44 -1.79 6.55
N SER A 103 3.49 -2.19 7.26
CA SER A 103 3.66 -3.55 7.79
C SER A 103 2.57 -3.90 8.82
N TYR A 104 2.21 -2.97 9.71
CA TYR A 104 1.09 -3.16 10.64
C TYR A 104 -0.25 -3.27 9.92
N GLN A 105 -0.51 -2.41 8.94
CA GLN A 105 -1.75 -2.47 8.16
C GLN A 105 -1.86 -3.80 7.38
N GLY A 106 -0.75 -4.29 6.83
CA GLY A 106 -0.67 -5.60 6.16
C GLY A 106 -1.00 -6.76 7.09
N LYS A 107 -0.52 -6.73 8.35
CA LYS A 107 -0.85 -7.74 9.37
C LYS A 107 -2.32 -7.72 9.78
N LEU A 108 -2.95 -6.56 9.82
CA LEU A 108 -4.39 -6.40 10.14
C LEU A 108 -5.30 -6.78 8.96
N LYS A 109 -4.86 -6.54 7.72
CA LYS A 109 -5.57 -6.93 6.48
C LYS A 109 -5.30 -8.37 6.07
N SER A 110 -4.25 -9.01 6.60
CA SER A 110 -4.04 -10.46 6.47
C SER A 110 -5.30 -11.16 6.99
N PRO A 111 -5.95 -12.01 6.18
CA PRO A 111 -7.28 -12.48 6.52
C PRO A 111 -7.28 -13.22 7.86
N VAL A 112 -7.88 -12.56 8.85
CA VAL A 112 -8.55 -13.22 9.98
C VAL A 112 -9.67 -14.16 9.47
N ASN A 113 -9.89 -14.26 8.15
CA ASN A 113 -10.63 -15.37 7.52
C ASN A 113 -9.99 -16.76 7.72
N SER A 114 -8.78 -16.88 8.27
CA SER A 114 -8.28 -18.20 8.72
C SER A 114 -8.76 -18.61 10.12
N LEU A 115 -9.48 -17.74 10.85
CA LEU A 115 -10.01 -18.03 12.19
C LEU A 115 -11.55 -17.95 12.31
N SER A 116 -12.29 -17.60 11.25
CA SER A 116 -13.75 -17.36 11.36
C SER A 116 -14.65 -18.09 10.33
N GLY A 117 -14.40 -19.36 10.00
CA GLY A 117 -15.36 -20.05 9.12
C GLY A 117 -15.38 -21.58 9.06
N GLN A 118 -14.24 -22.26 9.26
CA GLN A 118 -14.19 -23.72 9.07
C GLN A 118 -13.73 -24.56 10.27
N LYS A 119 -13.04 -23.99 11.27
CA LYS A 119 -12.58 -24.78 12.42
C LYS A 119 -13.63 -25.03 13.51
N ASN A 120 -14.78 -24.34 13.49
CA ASN A 120 -15.79 -24.52 14.52
C ASN A 120 -16.92 -25.49 14.16
N LYS A 121 -17.19 -25.79 12.88
CA LYS A 121 -18.28 -26.72 12.53
C LYS A 121 -17.92 -28.19 12.74
N SER A 122 -16.68 -28.59 12.47
CA SER A 122 -16.22 -29.97 12.74
C SER A 122 -16.06 -30.22 14.24
N SER A 123 -15.45 -29.27 14.96
CA SER A 123 -15.27 -29.38 16.42
C SER A 123 -16.59 -29.43 17.19
N LEU A 124 -17.58 -28.59 16.81
CA LEU A 124 -18.90 -28.61 17.43
C LEU A 124 -19.70 -29.89 17.11
N LYS A 125 -19.54 -30.46 15.90
CA LYS A 125 -20.23 -31.70 15.53
C LYS A 125 -19.70 -32.90 16.32
N THR A 126 -18.37 -33.02 16.45
CA THR A 126 -17.74 -34.11 17.23
C THR A 126 -18.08 -34.03 18.72
N ILE A 127 -18.09 -32.83 19.33
CA ILE A 127 -18.44 -32.66 20.75
C ILE A 127 -19.92 -32.98 21.00
N THR A 128 -20.80 -32.60 20.07
CA THR A 128 -22.25 -32.88 20.18
C THR A 128 -22.53 -34.38 20.04
N GLU A 129 -21.88 -35.06 19.09
CA GLU A 129 -22.01 -36.51 18.87
C GLU A 129 -21.49 -37.29 20.08
N HIS A 130 -20.30 -36.96 20.60
CA HIS A 130 -19.70 -37.65 21.74
C HIS A 130 -20.55 -37.51 23.03
N ASN A 131 -21.11 -36.32 23.29
CA ASN A 131 -21.96 -36.10 24.46
C ASN A 131 -23.32 -36.79 24.33
N LEU A 132 -23.90 -36.82 23.13
CA LEU A 132 -25.18 -37.48 22.88
C LEU A 132 -25.07 -39.01 23.00
N GLU A 133 -23.97 -39.62 22.56
CA GLU A 133 -23.71 -41.05 22.76
C GLU A 133 -23.56 -41.42 24.23
N ASN A 134 -22.82 -40.61 24.99
CA ASN A 134 -22.66 -40.83 26.43
C ASN A 134 -24.00 -40.71 27.19
N TRP A 135 -24.87 -39.78 26.79
CA TRP A 135 -26.21 -39.64 27.37
C TRP A 135 -27.12 -40.83 27.03
N LYS A 136 -27.05 -41.35 25.79
CA LYS A 136 -27.80 -42.54 25.37
C LYS A 136 -27.35 -43.81 26.08
N LYS A 137 -26.03 -43.98 26.33
CA LYS A 137 -25.51 -45.11 27.12
C LYS A 137 -25.98 -45.04 28.57
N LYS A 138 -25.86 -43.86 29.20
CA LYS A 138 -26.21 -43.67 30.61
C LYS A 138 -27.70 -43.90 30.92
N ASN A 139 -28.58 -43.71 29.94
CA ASN A 139 -30.01 -44.00 30.07
C ASN A 139 -30.40 -45.44 29.69
N LYS A 140 -29.47 -46.23 29.12
CA LYS A 140 -29.68 -47.66 28.83
C LYS A 140 -29.29 -48.57 29.98
N ASP A 141 -28.39 -48.11 30.85
CA ASP A 141 -27.91 -48.86 32.02
C ASP A 141 -28.77 -48.64 33.29
N ASN A 142 -29.88 -47.91 33.17
CA ASN A 142 -30.79 -47.52 34.25
C ASN A 142 -32.19 -48.15 34.13
N GLN A 143 -32.30 -49.28 33.42
CA GLN A 143 -33.50 -50.09 33.23
C GLN A 143 -33.17 -51.57 33.46
#